data_AF-A0A6C0FCR0-F1
#
_entry.id   AF-A0A6C0FCR0-F1
#
_cell.length_a   1.000
_cell.length_b   1.000
_cell.length_c   1.000
_cell.angle_alpha   90.00
_cell.angle_beta   90.00
_cell.angle_gamma   90.00
#
_symmetry.space_group_name_H-M   'P 1'
#
loop_
_entity.id
_entity.type
_entity.pdbx_description
1 polymer ?
#
loop_
_entity_poly.entity_id
_entity_poly.type
_entity_poly.pdbx_seq_one_letter_code
_entity_poly.pdbx_strand_id
1 'polypeptide(L)'
;MQARDVEGKITEIISSLDDYSLTVKMISRMNVYTQPVTGDILEMSQQNSSTNTAKYTIQTTNEKVKDRFFFPKEPDNLFWCYYIFSNGYHNYEIIDTSKFTIEKEHKISCIDVIRQNKKQLTPFRIKGLKDTVEDDLVNSKKITLKTFIALCIVSNMNVMYVHNRKYYEIKCDPDNKDSVFVIHRFDTPVLRYGYEENVTPDILEKYRAEKYCCHSIDSPLKAVSSYKVGELRDICSLLGIDNSLVEKKTKPQLYQIILETLL
;
A
#
# COMPACT_ATOMS: atom_id res chain seq x y z
N MET A 1 -14.10 45.11 49.72
CA MET A 1 -12.70 44.64 49.77
C MET A 1 -12.54 43.19 49.29
N GLN A 2 -13.32 42.74 48.29
CA GLN A 2 -13.33 41.33 47.84
C GLN A 2 -13.09 41.15 46.32
N ALA A 3 -13.22 42.20 45.50
CA ALA A 3 -13.01 42.07 44.04
C ALA A 3 -11.53 42.01 43.62
N ARG A 4 -10.65 42.80 44.28
CA ARG A 4 -9.20 42.82 43.98
C ARG A 4 -8.48 41.51 44.33
N ASP A 5 -9.04 40.72 45.24
CA ASP A 5 -8.43 39.49 45.75
C ASP A 5 -8.69 38.28 44.83
N VAL A 6 -9.76 38.34 44.04
CA VAL A 6 -10.10 37.32 43.03
C VAL A 6 -9.29 37.54 41.75
N GLU A 7 -9.11 38.80 41.35
CA GLU A 7 -8.34 39.16 40.16
C GLU A 7 -6.87 38.77 40.29
N GLY A 8 -6.28 38.96 41.49
CA GLY A 8 -4.92 38.52 41.82
C GLY A 8 -4.73 37.00 41.68
N LYS A 9 -5.69 36.21 42.18
CA LYS A 9 -5.64 34.73 42.07
C LYS A 9 -5.77 34.24 40.63
N ILE A 10 -6.59 34.88 39.81
CA ILE A 10 -6.72 34.52 38.39
C ILE A 10 -5.42 34.83 37.63
N THR A 11 -4.78 35.97 37.90
CA THR A 11 -3.49 36.30 37.29
C THR A 11 -2.37 35.36 37.74
N GLU A 12 -2.40 34.88 38.98
CA GLU A 12 -1.45 33.87 39.48
C GLU A 12 -1.61 32.53 38.76
N ILE A 13 -2.87 32.09 38.55
CA ILE A 13 -3.17 30.85 37.83
C ILE A 13 -2.75 30.98 36.36
N ILE A 14 -3.05 32.09 35.69
CA ILE A 14 -2.65 32.32 34.29
C ILE A 14 -1.12 32.39 34.16
N SER A 15 -0.43 33.05 35.10
CA SER A 15 1.04 33.08 35.12
C SER A 15 1.65 31.70 35.34
N SER A 16 0.99 30.81 36.09
CA SER A 16 1.45 29.43 36.28
C SER A 16 1.20 28.53 35.05
N LEU A 17 0.28 28.93 34.18
CA LEU A 17 -0.03 28.23 32.92
C LEU A 17 0.90 28.64 31.78
N ASP A 18 1.49 29.85 31.84
CA ASP A 18 2.43 30.34 30.82
C ASP A 18 3.68 29.46 30.70
N ASP A 19 4.13 28.81 31.78
CA ASP A 19 5.25 27.86 31.78
C ASP A 19 4.95 26.56 31.00
N TYR A 20 3.67 26.26 30.81
CA TYR A 20 3.18 25.12 30.02
C TYR A 20 2.59 25.54 28.66
N SER A 21 2.57 26.85 28.37
CA SER A 21 2.17 27.36 27.07
C SER A 21 3.20 26.99 25.99
N LEU A 22 2.73 26.75 24.77
CA LEU A 22 3.57 26.49 23.59
C LEU A 22 4.33 27.76 23.16
N THR A 23 5.27 28.19 24.00
CA THR A 23 6.15 29.32 23.75
C THR A 23 7.29 28.93 22.81
N VAL A 24 7.78 29.91 22.06
CA VAL A 24 8.94 29.78 21.17
C VAL A 24 10.15 29.18 21.89
N LYS A 25 10.31 29.43 23.20
CA LYS A 25 11.34 28.83 24.04
C LYS A 25 11.17 27.30 24.23
N MET A 26 9.95 26.78 24.39
CA MET A 26 9.70 25.34 24.45
C MET A 26 9.89 24.67 23.08
N ILE A 27 9.46 25.33 22.01
CA ILE A 27 9.68 24.87 20.62
C ILE A 27 11.19 24.78 20.31
N SER A 28 11.98 25.75 20.78
CA SER A 28 13.44 25.74 20.63
C SER A 28 14.12 24.58 21.36
N ARG A 29 13.54 24.12 22.49
CA ARG A 29 14.03 22.96 23.25
C ARG A 29 13.63 21.63 22.62
N MET A 30 12.49 21.55 21.93
CA MET A 30 12.10 20.37 21.16
C MET A 30 13.06 20.12 19.98
N ASN A 31 13.61 21.18 19.38
CA ASN A 31 14.62 21.09 18.32
C ASN A 31 16.00 20.61 18.79
N VAL A 32 16.19 20.38 20.10
CA VAL A 32 17.42 19.78 20.67
C VAL A 32 17.36 18.25 20.64
N TYR A 33 16.17 17.66 20.52
CA TYR A 33 15.98 16.20 20.40
C TYR A 33 15.96 15.70 18.95
N THR A 34 15.95 16.59 17.97
CA THR A 34 16.31 16.28 16.59
C THR A 34 17.81 16.44 16.42
N GLN A 35 18.56 15.42 16.85
CA GLN A 35 19.99 15.35 16.55
C GLN A 35 20.19 15.43 15.02
N PRO A 36 20.92 16.41 14.49
CA PRO A 36 21.53 16.25 13.19
C PRO A 36 22.64 15.22 13.37
N VAL A 37 22.62 14.14 12.59
CA VAL A 37 23.82 13.29 12.44
C VAL A 37 24.82 14.11 11.62
N THR A 38 25.54 15.01 12.29
CA THR A 38 26.74 15.66 11.77
C THR A 38 27.86 14.63 11.81
N GLY A 39 28.27 14.15 10.64
CA GLY A 39 29.59 13.57 10.47
C GLY A 39 30.64 14.67 10.66
N ASP A 40 31.68 14.37 11.44
CA ASP A 40 32.76 15.28 11.78
C ASP A 40 33.41 15.90 10.55
N ILE A 41 33.53 17.23 10.56
CA ILE A 41 34.49 17.97 9.73
C ILE A 41 35.71 18.26 10.60
N LEU A 42 36.80 17.55 10.32
CA LEU A 42 38.18 17.94 10.68
C LEU A 42 38.95 18.20 9.38
N GLU A 43 39.23 19.47 9.09
CA GLU A 43 40.38 19.90 8.27
C GLU A 43 41.67 19.62 9.10
N MET A 44 42.89 19.32 8.61
CA MET A 44 43.57 19.50 7.33
C MET A 44 44.87 18.67 7.39
N SER A 45 45.32 18.01 6.31
CA SER A 45 46.73 18.03 5.83
C SER A 45 46.96 17.10 4.64
N GLN A 46 47.81 17.56 3.73
CA GLN A 46 48.16 17.01 2.43
C GLN A 46 48.93 15.68 2.55
N GLN A 47 48.66 14.72 1.65
CA GLN A 47 49.68 14.10 0.80
C GLN A 47 49.06 13.19 -0.27
N ASN A 48 49.64 13.31 -1.47
CA ASN A 48 49.27 12.66 -2.73
C ASN A 48 49.20 11.14 -2.65
N SER A 49 48.28 10.51 -3.40
CA SER A 49 48.57 9.48 -4.41
C SER A 49 47.30 8.95 -5.08
N SER A 50 47.36 8.90 -6.40
CA SER A 50 46.36 8.48 -7.36
C SER A 50 45.83 7.06 -7.13
N THR A 51 44.53 6.84 -7.27
CA THR A 51 43.97 5.84 -8.20
C THR A 51 42.45 5.98 -8.30
N ASN A 52 41.97 5.83 -9.52
CA ASN A 52 40.67 6.24 -10.03
C ASN A 52 39.66 5.08 -9.96
N THR A 53 38.42 5.39 -9.55
CA THR A 53 37.12 4.96 -10.14
C THR A 53 36.85 3.46 -10.44
N ALA A 54 35.72 2.85 -10.10
CA ALA A 54 34.40 3.34 -9.72
C ALA A 54 33.68 2.28 -8.87
N LYS A 55 33.19 2.66 -7.69
CA LYS A 55 32.17 1.91 -6.95
C LYS A 55 30.84 2.63 -7.19
N TYR A 56 29.95 1.99 -7.94
CA TYR A 56 28.58 2.46 -8.10
C TYR A 56 27.87 2.32 -6.75
N THR A 57 27.73 3.43 -6.05
CA THR A 57 26.86 3.57 -4.88
C THR A 57 25.42 3.70 -5.38
N ILE A 58 24.60 2.70 -5.12
CA ILE A 58 23.15 2.78 -5.27
C ILE A 58 22.63 3.70 -4.16
N GLN A 59 22.36 4.97 -4.49
CA GLN A 59 21.74 5.93 -3.58
C GLN A 59 20.22 5.98 -3.83
N THR A 60 19.50 5.40 -2.87
CA THR A 60 18.31 5.97 -2.18
C THR A 60 17.13 6.52 -3.01
N THR A 61 16.05 5.71 -3.10
CA THR A 61 14.68 6.15 -3.43
C THR A 61 13.66 6.02 -2.28
N ASN A 62 14.10 5.63 -1.08
CA ASN A 62 13.17 5.19 -0.02
C ASN A 62 12.46 6.31 0.77
N GLU A 63 12.87 7.58 0.68
CA GLU A 63 12.25 8.65 1.47
C GLU A 63 11.01 9.27 0.81
N LYS A 64 10.95 9.36 -0.53
CA LYS A 64 9.78 9.90 -1.25
C LYS A 64 8.58 8.94 -1.32
N VAL A 65 8.78 7.66 -0.99
CA VAL A 65 7.74 6.63 -1.07
C VAL A 65 6.88 6.63 0.21
N LYS A 66 7.42 7.06 1.35
CA LYS A 66 6.69 7.03 2.63
C LYS A 66 5.50 7.99 2.70
N ASP A 67 5.53 9.11 1.97
CA ASP A 67 4.45 10.10 2.00
C ASP A 67 3.26 9.75 1.10
N ARG A 68 3.41 8.77 0.20
CA ARG A 68 2.37 8.41 -0.78
C ARG A 68 1.60 7.15 -0.40
N PHE A 69 2.18 6.30 0.45
CA PHE A 69 1.61 5.01 0.81
C PHE A 69 1.39 4.91 2.30
N PHE A 70 0.15 4.59 2.67
CA PHE A 70 -0.17 4.26 4.05
C PHE A 70 -0.04 2.75 4.28
N PHE A 71 0.62 2.39 5.37
CA PHE A 71 0.80 1.01 5.80
C PHE A 71 0.16 0.80 7.18
N PRO A 72 -0.89 -0.03 7.30
CA PRO A 72 -1.45 -0.38 8.60
C PRO A 72 -0.37 -1.03 9.49
N LYS A 73 -0.41 -0.75 10.80
CA LYS A 73 0.56 -1.29 11.78
C LYS A 73 0.25 -2.74 12.18
N GLU A 74 -0.99 -3.15 11.94
CA GLU A 74 -1.56 -4.42 12.36
C GLU A 74 -1.05 -5.59 11.51
N PRO A 75 -1.15 -6.83 12.03
CA PRO A 75 -0.67 -8.02 11.32
C PRO A 75 -1.44 -8.29 10.01
N ASP A 76 -2.70 -7.85 9.92
CA ASP A 76 -3.59 -8.03 8.78
C ASP A 76 -3.72 -6.75 7.95
N ASN A 77 -2.67 -6.40 7.21
CA ASN A 77 -2.65 -5.15 6.44
C ASN A 77 -3.80 -5.04 5.45
N LEU A 78 -4.20 -6.15 4.79
CA LEU A 78 -5.26 -6.13 3.79
C LEU A 78 -6.63 -5.83 4.41
N PHE A 79 -6.93 -6.43 5.56
CA PHE A 79 -8.19 -6.15 6.25
C PHE A 79 -8.27 -4.70 6.70
N TRP A 80 -7.19 -4.15 7.26
CA TRP A 80 -7.20 -2.76 7.72
C TRP A 80 -7.22 -1.76 6.56
N CYS A 81 -6.59 -2.06 5.43
CA CYS A 81 -6.78 -1.30 4.19
C CYS A 81 -8.26 -1.27 3.76
N TYR A 82 -8.95 -2.42 3.80
CA TYR A 82 -10.38 -2.50 3.51
C TYR A 82 -11.22 -1.70 4.51
N TYR A 83 -10.93 -1.83 5.80
CA TYR A 83 -11.66 -1.15 6.87
C TYR A 83 -11.56 0.37 6.76
N ILE A 84 -10.35 0.90 6.53
CA ILE A 84 -10.11 2.33 6.34
C ILE A 84 -10.87 2.85 5.13
N PHE A 85 -10.96 2.08 4.06
CA PHE A 85 -11.69 2.49 2.88
C PHE A 85 -13.22 2.49 3.11
N SER A 86 -13.75 1.48 3.80
CA SER A 86 -15.19 1.37 4.07
C SER A 86 -15.68 2.36 5.13
N ASN A 87 -14.89 2.60 6.18
CA ASN A 87 -15.32 3.37 7.36
C ASN A 87 -14.56 4.70 7.52
N GLY A 88 -13.55 4.97 6.69
CA GLY A 88 -12.71 6.17 6.78
C GLY A 88 -11.52 6.02 7.73
N TYR A 89 -10.47 6.80 7.47
CA TYR A 89 -9.23 6.82 8.28
C TYR A 89 -9.47 7.22 9.74
N HIS A 90 -10.38 8.16 9.98
CA HIS A 90 -10.67 8.67 11.32
C HIS A 90 -11.16 7.58 12.27
N ASN A 91 -12.02 6.69 11.78
CA ASN A 91 -12.51 5.58 12.58
C ASN A 91 -11.38 4.62 12.96
N TYR A 92 -10.45 4.35 12.06
CA TYR A 92 -9.28 3.51 12.35
C TYR A 92 -8.37 4.11 13.44
N GLU A 93 -8.17 5.43 13.45
CA GLU A 93 -7.32 6.11 14.44
C GLU A 93 -7.89 6.04 15.86
N ILE A 94 -9.22 6.11 16.01
CA ILE A 94 -9.90 6.09 17.33
C ILE A 94 -9.88 4.69 17.96
N ILE A 95 -9.76 3.62 17.17
CA ILE A 95 -9.99 2.24 17.59
C ILE A 95 -8.80 1.61 18.34
N ASP A 96 -7.72 2.35 18.61
CA ASP A 96 -6.42 1.83 19.09
C ASP A 96 -6.50 0.80 20.24
N THR A 97 -7.45 0.96 21.17
CA THR A 97 -7.63 0.06 22.32
C THR A 97 -8.44 -1.22 22.02
N SER A 98 -9.32 -1.23 21.02
CA SER A 98 -10.27 -2.33 20.75
C SER A 98 -10.16 -2.95 19.34
N LYS A 99 -9.05 -2.69 18.64
CA LYS A 99 -8.74 -3.19 17.28
C LYS A 99 -9.07 -4.66 17.05
N PHE A 100 -8.67 -5.54 17.97
CA PHE A 100 -8.90 -6.98 17.81
C PHE A 100 -10.38 -7.39 17.86
N THR A 101 -11.15 -6.77 18.75
CA THR A 101 -12.59 -7.07 18.88
C THR A 101 -13.35 -6.55 17.66
N ILE A 102 -13.04 -5.33 17.25
CA ILE A 102 -13.68 -4.69 16.08
C ILE A 102 -13.32 -5.44 14.79
N GLU A 103 -12.06 -5.86 14.64
CA GLU A 103 -11.65 -6.69 13.50
C GLU A 103 -12.50 -7.96 13.40
N LYS A 104 -12.68 -8.68 14.52
CA LYS A 104 -13.49 -9.90 14.52
C LYS A 104 -14.96 -9.65 14.23
N GLU A 105 -15.55 -8.64 14.87
CA GLU A 105 -16.96 -8.28 14.66
C GLU A 105 -17.22 -7.88 13.21
N HIS A 106 -16.34 -7.07 12.64
CA HIS A 106 -16.46 -6.63 11.26
C HIS A 106 -16.21 -7.78 10.26
N LYS A 107 -15.26 -8.68 10.54
CA LYS A 107 -15.06 -9.91 9.75
C LYS A 107 -16.32 -10.78 9.75
N ILE A 108 -16.98 -10.95 10.90
CA ILE A 108 -18.25 -11.68 11.01
C ILE A 108 -19.35 -10.98 10.21
N SER A 109 -19.51 -9.66 10.35
CA SER A 109 -20.48 -8.88 9.58
C SER A 109 -20.27 -9.03 8.07
N CYS A 110 -19.01 -9.00 7.62
CA CYS A 110 -18.67 -9.18 6.20
C CYS A 110 -19.11 -10.54 5.65
N ILE A 111 -19.08 -11.62 6.45
CA ILE A 111 -19.56 -12.94 6.03
C ILE A 111 -21.04 -12.89 5.67
N ASP A 112 -21.85 -12.17 6.45
CA ASP A 112 -23.28 -12.06 6.19
C ASP A 112 -23.55 -11.28 4.90
N VAL A 113 -22.80 -10.21 4.65
CA VAL A 113 -22.91 -9.44 3.40
C VAL A 113 -22.49 -10.30 2.18
N ILE A 114 -21.38 -11.04 2.30
CA ILE A 114 -20.94 -11.99 1.26
C ILE A 114 -22.03 -13.02 0.97
N ARG A 115 -22.70 -13.53 2.01
CA ARG A 115 -23.76 -14.53 1.86
C ARG A 115 -24.99 -14.00 1.13
N GLN A 116 -25.32 -12.72 1.33
CA GLN A 116 -26.43 -12.06 0.65
C GLN A 116 -26.10 -11.74 -0.82
N ASN A 117 -24.86 -11.35 -1.11
CA ASN A 117 -24.43 -10.86 -2.43
C ASN A 117 -23.69 -11.90 -3.30
N LYS A 118 -23.85 -13.21 -3.03
CA LYS A 118 -23.17 -14.30 -3.76
C LYS A 118 -23.25 -14.22 -5.29
N LYS A 119 -24.36 -13.69 -5.83
CA LYS A 119 -24.57 -13.58 -7.28
C LYS A 119 -23.53 -12.67 -7.94
N GLN A 120 -23.08 -11.60 -7.25
CA GLN A 120 -22.10 -10.63 -7.78
C GLN A 120 -20.67 -11.18 -7.87
N LEU A 121 -20.37 -12.27 -7.15
CA LEU A 121 -19.04 -12.89 -7.11
C LEU A 121 -18.80 -13.89 -8.25
N THR A 122 -19.88 -14.41 -8.83
CA THR A 122 -19.88 -15.31 -9.99
C THR A 122 -19.07 -14.80 -11.19
N PRO A 123 -19.24 -13.54 -11.66
CA PRO A 123 -18.50 -13.02 -12.83
C PRO A 123 -16.99 -12.92 -12.60
N PHE A 124 -16.53 -12.78 -11.36
CA PHE A 124 -15.10 -12.67 -11.03
C PHE A 124 -14.39 -14.02 -10.87
N ARG A 125 -15.09 -15.14 -11.16
CA ARG A 125 -14.55 -16.52 -11.13
C ARG A 125 -13.91 -16.89 -9.78
N ILE A 126 -14.35 -16.28 -8.68
CA ILE A 126 -13.92 -16.68 -7.33
C ILE A 126 -14.55 -18.03 -7.01
N LYS A 127 -13.83 -19.12 -7.29
CA LYS A 127 -14.24 -20.48 -6.95
C LYS A 127 -13.99 -20.72 -5.46
N GLY A 128 -14.94 -21.34 -4.77
CA GLY A 128 -14.77 -21.76 -3.37
C GLY A 128 -15.14 -20.72 -2.31
N LEU A 129 -16.09 -19.81 -2.58
CA LEU A 129 -16.48 -18.74 -1.65
C LEU A 129 -16.75 -19.23 -0.20
N LYS A 130 -17.48 -20.32 -0.05
CA LYS A 130 -17.82 -20.87 1.27
C LYS A 130 -16.63 -21.53 1.96
N ASP A 131 -15.81 -22.25 1.20
CA ASP A 131 -14.76 -23.10 1.77
C ASP A 131 -13.45 -22.34 2.00
N THR A 132 -13.18 -21.30 1.21
CA THR A 132 -11.90 -20.55 1.28
C THR A 132 -12.06 -19.12 1.76
N VAL A 133 -13.18 -18.43 1.49
CA VAL A 133 -13.33 -17.01 1.88
C VAL A 133 -14.00 -16.89 3.24
N GLU A 134 -15.10 -17.60 3.49
CA GLU A 134 -15.73 -17.60 4.82
C GLU A 134 -14.81 -18.21 5.88
N ASP A 135 -14.11 -19.31 5.56
CA ASP A 135 -13.14 -19.93 6.47
C ASP A 135 -11.98 -18.99 6.81
N ASP A 136 -11.45 -18.28 5.81
CA ASP A 136 -10.35 -17.33 5.97
C ASP A 136 -10.77 -16.09 6.79
N LEU A 137 -12.04 -15.70 6.74
CA LEU A 137 -12.56 -14.61 7.59
C LEU A 137 -12.74 -15.02 9.06
N VAL A 138 -13.05 -16.28 9.34
CA VAL A 138 -13.31 -16.77 10.71
C VAL A 138 -12.05 -17.29 11.39
N ASN A 139 -11.28 -18.11 10.67
CA ASN A 139 -10.19 -18.91 11.24
C ASN A 139 -8.81 -18.32 10.98
N SER A 140 -8.62 -17.56 9.89
CA SER A 140 -7.31 -17.00 9.57
C SER A 140 -7.01 -15.72 10.34
N LYS A 141 -5.76 -15.63 10.82
CA LYS A 141 -5.22 -14.42 11.45
C LYS A 141 -4.98 -13.27 10.47
N LYS A 142 -4.89 -13.58 9.18
CA LYS A 142 -4.66 -12.62 8.09
C LYS A 142 -5.54 -13.00 6.92
N ILE A 143 -6.23 -12.04 6.32
CA ILE A 143 -7.02 -12.32 5.13
C ILE A 143 -6.10 -12.53 3.92
N THR A 144 -6.49 -13.44 3.05
CA THR A 144 -5.86 -13.64 1.75
C THR A 144 -6.30 -12.57 0.75
N LEU A 145 -5.51 -12.37 -0.30
CA LEU A 145 -5.86 -11.45 -1.39
C LEU A 145 -7.19 -11.82 -2.06
N LYS A 146 -7.55 -13.11 -2.10
CA LYS A 146 -8.84 -13.59 -2.61
C LYS A 146 -10.00 -13.11 -1.75
N THR A 147 -9.86 -13.23 -0.44
CA THR A 147 -10.85 -12.75 0.54
C THR A 147 -11.01 -11.25 0.45
N PHE A 148 -9.90 -10.50 0.42
CA PHE A 148 -9.93 -9.05 0.24
C PHE A 148 -10.69 -8.63 -1.04
N ILE A 149 -10.42 -9.30 -2.16
CA ILE A 149 -11.08 -9.00 -3.43
C ILE A 149 -12.57 -9.34 -3.39
N ALA A 150 -12.95 -10.45 -2.75
CA ALA A 150 -14.36 -10.79 -2.54
C ALA A 150 -15.10 -9.71 -1.74
N LEU A 151 -14.47 -9.18 -0.69
CA LEU A 151 -15.02 -8.09 0.13
C LEU A 151 -15.23 -6.81 -0.71
N CYS A 152 -14.27 -6.49 -1.57
CA CYS A 152 -14.35 -5.32 -2.44
C CYS A 152 -15.49 -5.43 -3.46
N ILE A 153 -15.66 -6.62 -4.05
CA ILE A 153 -16.74 -6.88 -5.01
C ILE A 153 -18.11 -6.73 -4.34
N VAL A 154 -18.28 -7.32 -3.16
CA VAL A 154 -19.55 -7.31 -2.41
C VAL A 154 -19.94 -5.91 -1.96
N SER A 155 -18.96 -5.04 -1.75
CA SER A 155 -19.16 -3.63 -1.38
C SER A 155 -19.21 -2.70 -2.60
N ASN A 156 -19.23 -3.25 -3.82
CA ASN A 156 -19.25 -2.52 -5.09
C ASN A 156 -18.08 -1.53 -5.27
N MET A 157 -16.87 -1.93 -4.89
CA MET A 157 -15.70 -1.05 -4.86
C MET A 157 -14.74 -1.32 -6.01
N ASN A 158 -14.32 -0.27 -6.71
CA ASN A 158 -13.31 -0.36 -7.74
C ASN A 158 -11.92 -0.47 -7.11
N VAL A 159 -11.15 -1.48 -7.52
CA VAL A 159 -9.85 -1.80 -6.91
C VAL A 159 -8.79 -2.01 -7.98
N MET A 160 -7.62 -1.42 -7.76
CA MET A 160 -6.41 -1.71 -8.52
C MET A 160 -5.35 -2.28 -7.57
N TYR A 161 -5.06 -3.56 -7.73
CA TYR A 161 -3.98 -4.22 -7.03
C TYR A 161 -2.71 -4.15 -7.87
N VAL A 162 -1.63 -3.64 -7.30
CA VAL A 162 -0.34 -3.40 -7.94
C VAL A 162 0.73 -4.24 -7.25
N HIS A 163 1.51 -4.96 -8.04
CA HIS A 163 2.63 -5.74 -7.55
C HIS A 163 3.77 -5.70 -8.56
N ASN A 164 4.89 -5.10 -8.18
CA ASN A 164 6.04 -4.91 -9.07
C ASN A 164 5.64 -4.25 -10.41
N ARG A 165 5.88 -4.93 -11.55
CA ARG A 165 5.55 -4.45 -12.91
C ARG A 165 4.20 -4.94 -13.43
N LYS A 166 3.35 -5.48 -12.57
CA LYS A 166 2.01 -5.94 -12.93
C LYS A 166 0.94 -5.27 -12.07
N TYR A 167 -0.26 -5.21 -12.60
CA TYR A 167 -1.44 -4.81 -11.87
C TYR A 167 -2.64 -5.68 -12.23
N TYR A 168 -3.60 -5.73 -11.32
CA TYR A 168 -4.90 -6.38 -11.50
C TYR A 168 -5.98 -5.36 -11.16
N GLU A 169 -6.91 -5.13 -12.08
CA GLU A 169 -7.96 -4.13 -11.93
C GLU A 169 -9.34 -4.79 -11.89
N ILE A 170 -10.14 -4.40 -10.90
CA ILE A 170 -11.52 -4.80 -10.71
C ILE A 170 -12.38 -3.55 -10.82
N LYS A 171 -13.33 -3.59 -11.75
CA LYS A 171 -14.34 -2.54 -11.92
C LYS A 171 -15.68 -3.13 -11.52
N CYS A 172 -16.14 -2.77 -10.33
CA CYS A 172 -17.44 -3.16 -9.80
C CYS A 172 -18.51 -2.11 -10.13
N ASP A 173 -18.14 -0.83 -10.05
CA ASP A 173 -19.01 0.30 -10.36
C ASP A 173 -18.53 1.01 -11.64
N PRO A 174 -19.20 0.83 -12.79
CA PRO A 174 -18.85 1.49 -14.04
C PRO A 174 -19.07 3.01 -14.04
N ASP A 175 -19.93 3.51 -13.15
CA ASP A 175 -20.34 4.91 -13.09
C ASP A 175 -19.39 5.74 -12.21
N ASN A 176 -18.77 5.11 -11.20
CA ASN A 176 -17.80 5.75 -10.31
C ASN A 176 -16.33 5.44 -10.69
N LYS A 177 -15.90 5.91 -11.88
CA LYS A 177 -14.56 5.63 -12.43
C LYS A 177 -13.41 6.28 -11.66
N ASP A 178 -13.69 7.36 -10.93
CA ASP A 178 -12.66 8.19 -10.30
C ASP A 178 -12.27 7.68 -8.91
N SER A 179 -13.14 6.91 -8.25
CA SER A 179 -12.88 6.33 -6.94
C SER A 179 -12.32 4.90 -7.06
N VAL A 180 -11.04 4.77 -7.43
CA VAL A 180 -10.33 3.47 -7.47
C VAL A 180 -9.42 3.32 -6.27
N PHE A 181 -9.63 2.26 -5.49
CA PHE A 181 -8.77 1.92 -4.37
C PHE A 181 -7.51 1.20 -4.86
N VAL A 182 -6.34 1.84 -4.69
CA VAL A 182 -5.06 1.28 -5.17
C VAL A 182 -4.31 0.66 -4.00
N ILE A 183 -4.03 -0.64 -4.09
CA ILE A 183 -3.20 -1.38 -3.12
C ILE A 183 -1.92 -1.82 -3.78
N HIS A 184 -0.81 -1.61 -3.09
CA HIS A 184 0.51 -2.07 -3.48
C HIS A 184 0.99 -3.19 -2.57
N ARG A 185 1.52 -4.25 -3.18
CA ARG A 185 2.26 -5.30 -2.49
C ARG A 185 3.75 -5.03 -2.54
N PHE A 186 4.39 -5.04 -1.37
CA PHE A 186 5.83 -4.91 -1.19
C PHE A 186 6.38 -6.21 -0.58
N ASP A 187 7.30 -6.88 -1.26
CA ASP A 187 7.88 -8.14 -0.78
C ASP A 187 9.16 -7.96 0.06
N THR A 188 9.80 -6.79 -0.03
CA THR A 188 11.11 -6.53 0.60
C THR A 188 11.04 -5.27 1.48
N PRO A 189 11.52 -5.30 2.74
CA PRO A 189 12.20 -6.40 3.45
C PRO A 189 11.28 -7.47 4.05
N VAL A 190 9.98 -7.19 4.20
CA VAL A 190 8.96 -8.15 4.67
C VAL A 190 7.70 -7.91 3.83
N LEU A 191 6.95 -8.97 3.55
CA LEU A 191 5.66 -8.86 2.86
C LEU A 191 4.74 -7.89 3.60
N ARG A 192 4.40 -6.78 2.94
CA ARG A 192 3.47 -5.76 3.43
C ARG A 192 2.56 -5.29 2.29
N TYR A 193 1.37 -4.89 2.67
CA TYR A 193 0.42 -4.22 1.79
C TYR A 193 0.26 -2.78 2.26
N GLY A 194 0.34 -1.84 1.32
CA GLY A 194 0.03 -0.43 1.57
C GLY A 194 -1.00 0.05 0.58
N TYR A 195 -1.92 0.90 1.01
CA TYR A 195 -2.81 1.58 0.09
C TYR A 195 -2.24 2.95 -0.28
N GLU A 196 -2.52 3.39 -1.49
CA GLU A 196 -2.07 4.68 -1.99
C GLU A 196 -3.08 5.78 -1.64
N GLU A 197 -2.59 6.86 -1.04
CA GLU A 197 -3.41 8.03 -0.73
C GLU A 197 -3.43 9.02 -1.90
N ASN A 198 -4.53 9.75 -2.05
CA ASN A 198 -4.70 10.80 -3.07
C ASN A 198 -4.48 10.32 -4.51
N VAL A 199 -5.06 9.17 -4.85
CA VAL A 199 -5.01 8.61 -6.21
C VAL A 199 -5.78 9.51 -7.17
N THR A 200 -5.07 10.14 -8.11
CA THR A 200 -5.67 10.88 -9.22
C THR A 200 -5.86 9.99 -10.45
N PRO A 201 -6.77 10.35 -11.37
CA PRO A 201 -6.93 9.64 -12.65
C PRO A 201 -5.62 9.52 -13.45
N ASP A 202 -4.77 10.56 -13.44
CA ASP A 202 -3.47 10.56 -14.13
C ASP A 202 -2.53 9.47 -13.60
N ILE A 203 -2.54 9.23 -12.29
CA ILE A 203 -1.75 8.16 -11.66
C ILE A 203 -2.26 6.79 -12.13
N LEU A 204 -3.57 6.61 -12.22
CA LEU A 204 -4.17 5.36 -12.69
C LEU A 204 -3.81 5.10 -14.15
N GLU A 205 -3.88 6.12 -15.01
CA GLU A 205 -3.48 6.00 -16.41
C GLU A 205 -2.00 5.68 -16.55
N LYS A 206 -1.15 6.29 -15.72
CA LYS A 206 0.27 5.95 -15.66
C LYS A 206 0.49 4.47 -15.34
N TYR A 207 -0.23 3.91 -14.36
CA TYR A 207 -0.13 2.48 -14.06
C TYR A 207 -0.60 1.60 -15.20
N ARG A 208 -1.69 1.96 -15.88
CA ARG A 208 -2.21 1.22 -17.04
C ARG A 208 -1.24 1.25 -18.23
N ALA A 209 -0.46 2.32 -18.38
CA ALA A 209 0.52 2.46 -19.46
C ALA A 209 1.86 1.76 -19.16
N GLU A 210 2.34 1.84 -17.92
CA GLU A 210 3.68 1.36 -17.55
C GLU A 210 3.72 -0.10 -17.07
N LYS A 211 2.58 -0.68 -16.68
CA LYS A 211 2.53 -2.00 -16.03
C LYS A 211 1.68 -2.98 -16.81
N TYR A 212 1.99 -4.27 -16.66
CA TYR A 212 1.26 -5.34 -17.31
C TYR A 212 -0.08 -5.62 -16.60
N CYS A 213 -1.17 -5.62 -17.36
CA CYS A 213 -2.51 -5.96 -16.87
C CYS A 213 -2.71 -7.48 -16.77
N CYS A 214 -2.82 -7.99 -15.55
CA CYS A 214 -3.03 -9.41 -15.28
C CYS A 214 -4.44 -9.88 -15.65
N HIS A 215 -4.54 -11.09 -16.19
CA HIS A 215 -5.83 -11.70 -16.51
C HIS A 215 -6.65 -12.03 -15.25
N SER A 216 -6.01 -12.64 -14.25
CA SER A 216 -6.59 -12.88 -12.92
C SER A 216 -5.49 -12.91 -11.86
N ILE A 217 -5.90 -12.87 -10.60
CA ILE A 217 -4.99 -12.95 -9.44
C ILE A 217 -4.23 -14.29 -9.43
N ASP A 218 -4.94 -15.38 -9.72
CA ASP A 218 -4.39 -16.75 -9.71
C ASP A 218 -3.65 -17.09 -11.02
N SER A 219 -3.97 -16.42 -12.11
CA SER A 219 -3.45 -16.72 -13.44
C SER A 219 -3.18 -15.40 -14.18
N PRO A 220 -1.95 -14.86 -14.06
CA PRO A 220 -1.64 -13.55 -14.61
C PRO A 220 -1.67 -13.53 -16.15
N LEU A 221 -1.51 -14.69 -16.79
CA LEU A 221 -1.58 -14.91 -18.23
C LEU A 221 -2.77 -15.80 -18.61
N LYS A 222 -3.34 -15.56 -19.80
CA LYS A 222 -4.27 -16.49 -20.45
C LYS A 222 -3.53 -17.71 -21.00
N ALA A 223 -4.26 -18.74 -21.44
CA ALA A 223 -3.62 -19.90 -22.09
C ALA A 223 -2.72 -19.46 -23.26
N VAL A 224 -1.59 -20.15 -23.46
CA VAL A 224 -0.59 -19.90 -24.52
C VAL A 224 -1.22 -19.73 -25.91
N SER A 225 -2.29 -20.48 -26.19
CA SER A 225 -3.05 -20.42 -27.44
C SER A 225 -3.70 -19.07 -27.71
N SER A 226 -3.97 -18.28 -26.67
CA SER A 226 -4.66 -16.98 -26.74
C SER A 226 -3.78 -15.84 -27.26
N TYR A 227 -2.46 -16.03 -27.26
CA TYR A 227 -1.50 -14.98 -27.61
C TYR A 227 -0.82 -15.23 -28.95
N LYS A 228 -0.46 -14.16 -29.65
CA LYS A 228 0.48 -14.21 -30.79
C LYS A 228 1.92 -14.08 -30.30
N VAL A 229 2.89 -14.48 -31.12
CA VAL A 229 4.32 -14.36 -30.76
C VAL A 229 4.71 -12.89 -30.55
N GLY A 230 4.24 -11.98 -31.42
CA GLY A 230 4.47 -10.54 -31.27
C GLY A 230 3.97 -9.99 -29.92
N GLU A 231 2.73 -10.33 -29.55
CA GLU A 231 2.13 -9.91 -28.27
C GLU A 231 2.95 -10.38 -27.06
N LEU A 232 3.49 -11.60 -27.10
CA LEU A 232 4.38 -12.07 -26.02
C LEU A 232 5.69 -11.27 -25.96
N ARG A 233 6.23 -10.83 -27.10
CA ARG A 233 7.43 -9.97 -27.13
C ARG A 233 7.15 -8.58 -26.60
N ASP A 234 5.96 -8.03 -26.89
CA ASP A 234 5.54 -6.74 -26.35
C ASP A 234 5.39 -6.81 -24.82
N ILE A 235 4.81 -7.91 -24.31
CA ILE A 235 4.73 -8.17 -22.87
C ILE A 235 6.12 -8.29 -22.25
N CYS A 236 7.05 -9.00 -22.89
CA CYS A 236 8.43 -9.09 -22.42
C CYS A 236 9.09 -7.70 -22.33
N SER A 237 8.87 -6.86 -23.34
CA SER A 237 9.39 -5.49 -23.38
C SER A 237 8.82 -4.64 -22.23
N LEU A 238 7.52 -4.75 -21.96
CA LEU A 238 6.84 -4.07 -20.86
C LEU A 238 7.36 -4.53 -19.48
N LEU A 239 7.65 -5.82 -19.34
CA LEU A 239 8.26 -6.38 -18.13
C LEU A 239 9.76 -6.07 -18.02
N GLY A 240 10.36 -5.46 -19.05
CA GLY A 240 11.78 -5.14 -19.17
C GLY A 240 12.69 -6.36 -19.16
N ILE A 241 12.27 -7.42 -19.85
CA ILE A 241 13.08 -8.60 -20.13
C ILE A 241 13.97 -8.30 -21.34
N ASP A 242 15.25 -8.66 -21.28
CA ASP A 242 16.23 -8.37 -22.34
C ASP A 242 15.82 -8.92 -23.71
N ASN A 243 15.77 -8.05 -24.72
CA ASN A 243 15.41 -8.41 -26.10
C ASN A 243 16.29 -9.51 -26.71
N SER A 244 17.56 -9.60 -26.29
CA SER A 244 18.50 -10.63 -26.73
C SER A 244 18.07 -12.06 -26.34
N LEU A 245 17.34 -12.19 -25.22
CA LEU A 245 16.75 -13.44 -24.75
C LEU A 245 15.41 -13.71 -25.44
N VAL A 246 14.70 -12.67 -25.90
CA VAL A 246 13.36 -12.77 -26.47
C VAL A 246 13.39 -13.20 -27.94
N GLU A 247 14.32 -12.69 -28.74
CA GLU A 247 14.37 -12.95 -30.19
C GLU A 247 14.65 -14.41 -30.54
N LYS A 248 15.41 -15.12 -29.70
CA LYS A 248 15.87 -16.50 -29.93
C LYS A 248 14.91 -17.57 -29.42
N LYS A 249 13.81 -17.18 -28.76
CA LYS A 249 12.93 -18.12 -28.04
C LYS A 249 11.66 -18.43 -28.81
N THR A 250 11.19 -19.66 -28.66
CA THR A 250 9.91 -20.12 -29.23
C THR A 250 8.74 -19.61 -28.40
N LYS A 251 7.53 -19.63 -28.97
CA LYS A 251 6.30 -19.20 -28.30
C LYS A 251 6.10 -19.82 -26.89
N PRO A 252 6.30 -21.14 -26.68
CA PRO A 252 6.19 -21.74 -25.35
C PRO A 252 7.25 -21.25 -24.37
N GLN A 253 8.48 -21.03 -24.84
CA GLN A 253 9.57 -20.54 -24.00
C GLN A 253 9.35 -19.09 -23.58
N LEU A 254 8.89 -18.22 -24.48
CA LEU A 254 8.52 -16.85 -24.14
C LEU A 254 7.42 -16.82 -23.07
N TYR A 255 6.39 -17.64 -23.26
CA TYR A 255 5.31 -17.74 -22.29
C TYR A 255 5.81 -18.16 -20.90
N GLN A 256 6.70 -19.16 -20.84
CA GLN A 256 7.28 -19.62 -19.58
C GLN A 256 8.10 -18.53 -18.88
N ILE A 257 8.95 -17.80 -19.62
CA ILE A 257 9.77 -16.72 -19.06
C ILE A 257 8.88 -15.61 -18.47
N ILE A 258 7.82 -15.23 -19.18
CA ILE A 258 6.87 -14.22 -18.70
C ILE A 258 6.18 -14.74 -17.43
N LEU A 259 5.75 -16.00 -17.40
CA LEU A 259 5.11 -16.59 -16.23
C LEU A 259 6.05 -16.59 -15.01
N GLU A 260 7.31 -16.98 -15.18
CA GLU A 260 8.34 -16.96 -14.12
C GLU A 260 8.63 -15.54 -13.61
N THR A 261 8.66 -14.56 -14.52
CA THR A 261 8.87 -13.15 -14.15
C THR A 261 7.66 -12.56 -13.39
N LEU A 262 6.47 -13.12 -13.62
CA LEU A 262 5.22 -12.68 -13.00
C LEU A 262 4.90 -13.45 -11.71
N LEU A 263 5.63 -14.48 -11.31
CA LEU A 263 5.41 -15.21 -10.04
C LEU A 263 6.10 -14.48 -8.89
#